data_AF-A0A932DBA7-F1
#
_entry.id   AF-A0A932DBA7-F1
#
_cell.length_a   1.000
_cell.length_b   1.000
_cell.length_c   1.000
_cell.angle_alpha   90.00
_cell.angle_beta   90.00
_cell.angle_gamma   90.00
#
_symmetry.space_group_name_H-M   'P 1'
#
loop_
_entity.id
_entity.type
_entity.pdbx_description
1 polymer ?
#
loop_
_entity_poly.entity_id
_entity_poly.type
_entity_poly.pdbx_seq_one_letter_code
_entity_poly.pdbx_strand_id
1 'polypeptide(L)'
;MKRTRIVWGLLAALLLAAGSLAPTLAQEQKAAPKAKREQLRDKLRNLTPEERRAELKKLRAQADQRRAALQAKKDAGTITEQEAKELTRLEVRLKKVDERQQHKGKRPGHAPKRGAKPGPQDN
;
A
#
# COMPACT_ATOMS: atom_id res chain seq x y z
N MET A 1 -0.78 -55.23 42.00
CA MET A 1 -0.88 -54.52 43.30
C MET A 1 0.48 -53.93 43.66
N LYS A 2 0.50 -52.79 44.38
CA LYS A 2 1.66 -51.98 44.89
C LYS A 2 2.32 -51.13 43.79
N ARG A 3 1.95 -49.87 43.49
CA ARG A 3 1.85 -48.60 44.27
C ARG A 3 3.14 -48.24 45.03
N THR A 4 3.96 -47.38 44.42
CA THR A 4 4.97 -46.57 45.10
C THR A 4 4.71 -45.10 44.77
N ARG A 5 4.18 -44.38 45.76
CA ARG A 5 4.09 -42.90 45.81
C ARG A 5 4.93 -42.45 47.01
N ILE A 6 5.96 -41.65 46.76
CA ILE A 6 6.64 -40.74 47.72
C ILE A 6 7.20 -39.63 46.80
N VAL A 7 6.54 -38.51 46.51
CA VAL A 7 6.28 -37.30 47.34
C VAL A 7 7.50 -36.84 48.14
N TRP A 8 8.37 -36.03 47.52
CA TRP A 8 9.13 -34.97 48.19
C TRP A 8 9.11 -33.75 47.26
N GLY A 9 8.32 -32.74 47.64
CA GLY A 9 8.33 -31.44 46.98
C GLY A 9 9.50 -30.59 47.44
N LEU A 10 9.56 -29.38 46.85
CA LEU A 10 10.38 -28.24 47.25
C LEU A 10 11.86 -28.26 46.83
N LEU A 11 12.10 -27.80 45.61
CA LEU A 11 13.14 -26.79 45.40
C LEU A 11 12.61 -25.74 44.40
N ALA A 12 11.65 -24.95 44.89
CA ALA A 12 11.34 -23.67 44.28
C ALA A 12 12.52 -22.71 44.54
N ALA A 13 12.74 -21.84 43.56
CA ALA A 13 13.58 -20.66 43.61
C ALA A 13 15.10 -20.91 43.69
N LEU A 14 15.77 -20.61 42.58
CA LEU A 14 16.85 -19.60 42.51
C LEU A 14 17.85 -20.01 41.41
N LEU A 15 17.49 -19.84 40.15
CA LEU A 15 18.51 -19.78 39.10
C LEU A 15 18.06 -18.90 37.94
N LEU A 16 18.72 -17.74 37.91
CA LEU A 16 19.02 -16.91 36.75
C LEU A 16 17.86 -16.16 36.10
N ALA A 17 17.56 -15.03 36.75
CA ALA A 17 17.48 -13.77 36.03
C ALA A 17 18.74 -13.62 35.14
N ALA A 18 18.58 -13.86 33.84
CA ALA A 18 19.55 -13.47 32.82
C ALA A 18 18.77 -12.81 31.69
N GLY A 19 19.18 -11.59 31.38
CA GLY A 19 18.43 -10.66 30.55
C GLY A 19 18.17 -11.21 29.15
N SER A 20 16.95 -11.02 28.70
CA SER A 20 16.68 -10.77 27.29
C SER A 20 16.12 -9.36 27.23
N LEU A 21 17.01 -8.37 27.25
CA LEU A 21 16.74 -7.09 26.59
C LEU A 21 16.55 -7.43 25.11
N ALA A 22 15.32 -7.76 24.71
CA ALA A 22 14.95 -7.66 23.32
C ALA A 22 14.79 -6.16 23.04
N PRO A 23 15.66 -5.52 22.23
CA PRO A 23 15.32 -4.21 21.72
C PRO A 23 14.10 -4.43 20.81
N THR A 24 12.95 -3.97 21.27
CA THR A 24 11.82 -3.71 20.38
C THR A 24 12.23 -2.56 19.45
N LEU A 25 12.98 -2.90 18.39
CA LEU A 25 13.08 -2.14 17.14
C LEU A 25 11.73 -2.18 16.40
N ALA A 26 10.65 -1.96 17.13
CA ALA A 26 9.28 -1.89 16.64
C ALA A 26 8.93 -0.42 16.53
N GLN A 27 9.25 0.18 15.38
CA GLN A 27 8.44 1.20 14.67
C GLN A 27 9.23 2.13 13.74
N GLU A 28 10.41 1.75 13.25
CA GLU A 28 10.99 2.50 12.12
C GLU A 28 10.64 1.83 10.80
N GLN A 29 9.44 2.08 10.29
CA GLN A 29 9.11 2.04 8.85
C GLN A 29 7.66 2.50 8.57
N LYS A 30 7.25 3.65 9.12
CA LYS A 30 6.00 4.33 8.71
C LYS A 30 6.23 5.53 7.78
N ALA A 31 7.41 5.66 7.19
CA ALA A 31 7.78 6.76 6.30
C ALA A 31 8.38 6.27 4.97
N ALA A 32 7.61 5.57 4.12
CA ALA A 32 8.07 5.29 2.75
C ALA A 32 7.02 5.28 1.61
N PRO A 33 5.79 5.84 1.69
CA PRO A 33 4.93 5.89 0.52
C PRO A 33 5.11 7.12 -0.38
N LYS A 34 5.68 8.23 0.12
CA LYS A 34 5.81 9.49 -0.65
C LYS A 34 7.07 9.54 -1.50
N ALA A 35 8.23 9.24 -0.92
CA ALA A 35 9.53 9.28 -1.62
C ALA A 35 9.56 8.38 -2.87
N LYS A 36 9.04 7.15 -2.78
CA LYS A 36 8.94 6.24 -3.95
C LYS A 36 8.06 6.80 -5.06
N ARG A 37 7.03 7.57 -4.70
CA ARG A 37 6.07 8.15 -5.64
C ARG A 37 6.64 9.37 -6.37
N GLU A 38 7.41 10.19 -5.65
CA GLU A 38 8.14 11.33 -6.20
C GLU A 38 9.24 10.87 -7.17
N GLN A 39 10.04 9.89 -6.77
CA GLN A 39 11.05 9.28 -7.67
C GLN A 39 10.43 8.75 -8.96
N LEU A 40 9.27 8.10 -8.87
CA LEU A 40 8.57 7.59 -10.04
C LEU A 40 8.06 8.72 -10.94
N ARG A 41 7.59 9.82 -10.34
CA ARG A 41 7.14 11.02 -11.06
C ARG A 41 8.31 11.68 -11.79
N ASP A 42 9.46 11.81 -11.13
CA ASP A 42 10.65 12.43 -11.71
C ASP A 42 11.22 11.58 -12.83
N LYS A 43 11.27 10.25 -12.65
CA LYS A 43 11.60 9.30 -13.73
C LYS A 43 10.68 9.49 -14.93
N LEU A 44 9.37 9.51 -14.73
CA LEU A 44 8.41 9.68 -15.82
C LEU A 44 8.50 11.07 -16.48
N ARG A 45 8.92 12.11 -15.75
CA ARG A 45 9.08 13.47 -16.27
C ARG A 45 10.26 13.56 -17.25
N ASN A 46 11.35 12.84 -16.96
CA ASN A 46 12.57 12.85 -17.75
C ASN A 46 12.50 11.93 -18.99
N LEU A 47 11.52 11.02 -19.05
CA LEU A 47 11.33 10.14 -20.22
C LEU A 47 10.64 10.86 -21.38
N THR A 48 10.99 10.43 -22.60
CA THR A 48 10.29 10.82 -23.84
C THR A 48 8.82 10.37 -23.80
N PRO A 49 7.92 10.98 -24.58
CA PRO A 49 6.51 10.62 -24.55
C PRO A 49 6.24 9.15 -24.92
N GLU A 50 7.05 8.54 -25.78
CA GLU A 50 6.90 7.12 -26.15
C GLU A 50 7.35 6.19 -25.03
N GLU A 51 8.54 6.42 -24.47
CA GLU A 51 9.05 5.65 -23.34
C GLU A 51 8.14 5.77 -22.12
N ARG A 52 7.59 6.97 -21.87
CA ARG A 52 6.62 7.19 -20.80
C ARG A 52 5.38 6.32 -20.97
N ARG A 53 4.87 6.16 -22.20
CA ARG A 53 3.72 5.26 -22.46
C ARG A 53 4.09 3.80 -22.19
N ALA A 54 5.27 3.37 -22.64
CA ALA A 54 5.75 2.01 -22.39
C ALA A 54 5.92 1.75 -20.89
N GLU A 55 6.51 2.68 -20.14
CA GLU A 55 6.72 2.56 -18.71
C GLU A 55 5.39 2.54 -17.94
N LEU A 56 4.44 3.40 -18.30
CA LEU A 56 3.09 3.36 -17.73
C LEU A 56 2.37 2.03 -18.02
N LYS A 57 2.56 1.46 -19.22
CA LYS A 57 2.00 0.14 -19.57
C LYS A 57 2.60 -0.97 -18.72
N LYS A 58 3.93 -0.95 -18.49
CA LYS A 58 4.62 -1.89 -17.60
C LYS A 58 4.12 -1.80 -16.17
N LEU A 59 4.03 -0.58 -15.61
CA LEU A 59 3.53 -0.37 -14.25
C LEU A 59 2.09 -0.86 -14.08
N ARG A 60 1.26 -0.71 -15.11
CA ARG A 60 -0.09 -1.24 -15.11
C ARG A 60 -0.11 -2.77 -15.12
N ALA A 61 0.66 -3.40 -16.00
CA ALA A 61 0.78 -4.86 -16.04
C ALA A 61 1.27 -5.44 -14.69
N GLN A 62 2.24 -4.79 -14.04
CA GLN A 62 2.69 -5.17 -12.70
C GLN A 62 1.58 -5.05 -11.64
N ALA A 63 0.75 -4.02 -11.72
CA ALA A 63 -0.39 -3.86 -10.81
C ALA A 63 -1.45 -4.97 -11.02
N ASP A 64 -1.71 -5.33 -12.27
CA ASP A 64 -2.65 -6.41 -12.62
C ASP A 64 -2.12 -7.78 -12.16
N GLN A 65 -0.83 -8.06 -12.36
CA GLN A 65 -0.18 -9.27 -11.84
C GLN A 65 -0.26 -9.36 -10.32
N ARG A 66 0.03 -8.25 -9.62
CA ARG A 66 -0.06 -8.21 -8.14
C ARG A 66 -1.49 -8.44 -7.66
N ARG A 67 -2.49 -7.86 -8.34
CA ARG A 67 -3.91 -8.14 -8.05
C ARG A 67 -4.22 -9.62 -8.23
N ALA A 68 -3.80 -10.23 -9.34
CA ALA A 68 -4.05 -11.65 -9.61
C ALA A 68 -3.41 -12.55 -8.54
N ALA A 69 -2.17 -12.26 -8.13
CA ALA A 69 -1.50 -13.00 -7.07
C ALA A 69 -2.22 -12.87 -5.71
N LEU A 70 -2.67 -11.66 -5.36
CA LEU A 70 -3.45 -11.44 -4.14
C LEU A 70 -4.82 -12.11 -4.19
N GLN A 71 -5.45 -12.14 -5.37
CA GLN A 71 -6.71 -12.85 -5.58
C GLN A 71 -6.51 -14.36 -5.43
N ALA A 72 -5.46 -14.93 -6.02
CA ALA A 72 -5.14 -16.34 -5.86
C ALA A 72 -4.89 -16.71 -4.38
N LYS A 73 -4.21 -15.84 -3.61
CA LYS A 73 -4.06 -16.01 -2.15
C LYS A 73 -5.38 -15.94 -1.40
N LYS A 74 -6.31 -15.07 -1.84
CA LYS A 74 -7.66 -14.97 -1.29
C LYS A 74 -8.44 -16.26 -1.54
N ASP A 75 -8.39 -16.78 -2.75
CA ASP A 75 -9.10 -17.99 -3.16
C ASP A 75 -8.51 -19.24 -2.47
N ALA A 76 -7.20 -19.25 -2.21
CA ALA A 76 -6.51 -20.27 -1.42
C ALA A 76 -6.74 -20.16 0.10
N GLY A 77 -7.42 -19.10 0.58
CA GLY A 77 -7.67 -18.87 2.00
C GLY A 77 -6.44 -18.45 2.82
N THR A 78 -5.29 -18.15 2.17
CA THR A 78 -4.04 -17.79 2.85
C THR A 78 -3.78 -16.27 2.88
N ILE A 79 -4.80 -15.46 2.58
CA ILE A 79 -4.66 -14.01 2.52
C ILE A 79 -4.57 -13.40 3.92
N THR A 80 -3.56 -12.54 4.13
CA THR A 80 -3.46 -11.76 5.36
C THR A 80 -4.39 -10.54 5.33
N GLU A 81 -4.76 -9.98 6.49
CA GLU A 81 -5.57 -8.74 6.52
C GLU A 81 -4.89 -7.57 5.78
N GLN A 82 -3.56 -7.51 5.82
CA GLN A 82 -2.78 -6.49 5.13
C GLN A 82 -2.90 -6.64 3.62
N GLU A 83 -2.77 -7.86 3.11
CA GLU A 83 -2.94 -8.21 1.70
C GLU A 83 -4.38 -7.98 1.22
N ALA A 84 -5.38 -8.26 2.04
CA ALA A 84 -6.79 -7.98 1.73
C ALA A 84 -7.02 -6.45 1.58
N LYS A 85 -6.47 -5.65 2.50
CA LYS A 85 -6.51 -4.17 2.41
C LYS A 85 -5.75 -3.67 1.17
N GLU A 86 -4.63 -4.29 0.82
CA GLU A 86 -3.89 -3.98 -0.40
C GLU A 86 -4.69 -4.31 -1.67
N LEU A 87 -5.34 -5.47 -1.70
CA LEU A 87 -6.20 -5.90 -2.82
C LEU A 87 -7.31 -4.87 -3.05
N THR A 88 -8.05 -4.49 -2.01
CA THR A 88 -9.11 -3.47 -2.11
C THR A 88 -8.56 -2.13 -2.62
N ARG A 89 -7.40 -1.69 -2.12
CA ARG A 89 -6.76 -0.44 -2.57
C ARG A 89 -6.33 -0.52 -4.03
N LEU A 90 -5.84 -1.67 -4.48
CA LEU A 90 -5.45 -1.91 -5.88
C LEU A 90 -6.66 -1.93 -6.80
N GLU A 91 -7.75 -2.61 -6.42
CA GLU A 91 -8.98 -2.66 -7.19
C GLU A 91 -9.59 -1.28 -7.41
N VAL A 92 -9.72 -0.47 -6.35
CA VAL A 92 -10.21 0.91 -6.45
C VAL A 92 -9.30 1.74 -7.36
N ARG A 93 -7.99 1.54 -7.30
CA ARG A 93 -7.03 2.28 -8.14
C ARG A 93 -7.15 1.89 -9.60
N LEU A 94 -7.21 0.60 -9.92
CA LEU A 94 -7.36 0.09 -11.28
C LEU A 94 -8.68 0.55 -11.88
N LYS A 95 -9.79 0.42 -11.13
CA LYS A 95 -11.11 0.91 -11.55
C LYS A 95 -11.09 2.40 -11.93
N LYS A 96 -10.48 3.25 -11.10
CA LYS A 96 -10.34 4.70 -11.39
C LYS A 96 -9.48 4.97 -12.63
N VAL A 97 -8.46 4.15 -12.88
CA VAL A 97 -7.62 4.30 -14.09
C VAL A 97 -8.42 3.90 -15.32
N ASP A 98 -9.24 2.86 -15.25
CA ASP A 98 -10.10 2.39 -16.33
C ASP A 98 -11.21 3.39 -16.64
N GLU A 99 -11.91 3.88 -15.63
CA GLU A 99 -12.89 4.96 -15.76
C GLU A 99 -12.25 6.19 -16.44
N ARG A 100 -11.04 6.59 -16.03
CA ARG A 100 -10.33 7.71 -16.68
C ARG A 100 -9.98 7.43 -18.14
N GLN A 101 -9.68 6.19 -18.50
CA GLN A 101 -9.44 5.82 -19.89
C GLN A 101 -10.73 5.84 -20.70
N GLN A 102 -11.83 5.34 -20.14
CA GLN A 102 -13.15 5.35 -20.78
C GLN A 102 -13.70 6.78 -20.94
N HIS A 103 -13.47 7.65 -19.97
CA HIS A 103 -13.93 9.05 -19.97
C HIS A 103 -12.95 10.04 -20.61
N LYS A 104 -11.92 9.58 -21.34
CA LYS A 104 -10.94 10.47 -22.00
C LYS A 104 -11.54 11.47 -23.01
N GLY A 105 -12.81 11.31 -23.41
CA GLY A 105 -13.56 12.27 -24.23
C GLY A 105 -14.70 13.03 -23.50
N LYS A 106 -14.99 12.71 -22.24
CA LYS A 106 -16.08 13.30 -21.44
C LYS A 106 -15.54 13.83 -20.12
N ARG A 107 -14.56 14.73 -20.14
CA ARG A 107 -14.29 15.53 -18.95
C ARG A 107 -15.31 16.66 -18.98
N PRO A 108 -16.24 16.78 -18.00
CA PRO A 108 -17.02 18.00 -17.86
C PRO A 108 -16.00 19.14 -17.78
N GLY A 109 -16.19 20.14 -18.64
CA GLY A 109 -15.27 21.25 -18.82
C GLY A 109 -14.79 21.75 -17.46
N HIS A 110 -13.50 22.01 -17.36
CA HIS A 110 -12.94 22.81 -16.29
C HIS A 110 -13.78 24.10 -16.26
N ALA A 111 -14.71 24.21 -15.31
CA ALA A 111 -15.51 25.42 -15.20
C ALA A 111 -14.51 26.56 -15.03
N PRO A 112 -14.49 27.57 -15.92
CA PRO A 112 -13.61 28.71 -15.73
C PRO A 112 -13.93 29.29 -14.37
N LYS A 113 -12.88 29.54 -13.56
CA LYS A 113 -13.00 30.25 -12.29
C LYS A 113 -13.77 31.54 -12.55
N ARG A 114 -15.06 31.59 -12.17
CA ARG A 114 -15.83 32.83 -12.12
C ARG A 114 -15.13 33.72 -11.09
N GLY A 115 -14.43 34.73 -11.57
CA GLY A 115 -13.62 35.60 -10.70
C GLY A 115 -12.81 36.67 -11.42
N ALA A 116 -12.86 36.77 -12.75
CA ALA A 116 -12.44 37.99 -13.43
C ALA A 116 -13.46 39.09 -13.09
N LYS A 117 -13.09 39.98 -12.16
CA LYS A 117 -13.85 41.20 -11.87
C LYS A 117 -13.99 42.00 -13.16
N PRO A 118 -15.18 42.50 -13.53
CA PRO A 118 -15.30 43.47 -14.61
C PRO A 118 -14.50 44.72 -14.21
N GLY A 119 -13.62 45.18 -15.10
CA GLY A 119 -12.90 46.44 -14.93
C GLY A 119 -13.89 47.62 -14.87
N PRO A 120 -13.49 48.75 -14.26
CA PRO A 120 -14.36 49.92 -14.15
C PRO A 120 -14.73 50.40 -15.55
N GLN A 121 -16.04 50.57 -15.79
CA GLN A 121 -16.53 51.34 -16.93
C GLN A 121 -16.41 52.80 -16.54
N ASP A 122 -15.49 53.51 -17.17
CA ASP A 122 -15.43 54.96 -17.12
C ASP A 122 -16.63 55.50 -17.91
N ASN A 123 -17.50 56.25 -17.22
CA ASN A 123 -18.53 57.11 -17.82
C ASN A 123 -18.06 58.57 -17.72
#